data_AF-A0A9R0NWP7-F1
#
_entry.id   AF-A0A9R0NWP7-F1
#
_cell.length_a   1.000
_cell.length_b   1.000
_cell.length_c   1.000
_cell.angle_alpha   90.00
_cell.angle_beta   90.00
_cell.angle_gamma   90.00
#
_symmetry.space_group_name_H-M   'P 1'
#
loop_
_entity.id
_entity.type
_entity.pdbx_description
1 polymer ?
#
loop_
_entity_poly.entity_id
_entity_poly.type
_entity_poly.pdbx_seq_one_letter_code
_entity_poly.pdbx_strand_id
1 'polypeptide(L)'
;MSFQAYLDNAEKQTGITPRAFLDLAAAKNLTKPGEIIAWLKEEHTLGHGHATAIARLITKGPEFIAEHHTGGAALHLDGLAARP
;
A
#
# COMPACT_ATOMS: atom_id res chain seq x y z
N MET A 1 -5.08 3.03 -14.77
CA MET A 1 -4.29 3.39 -13.57
C MET A 1 -3.43 2.20 -13.19
N SER A 2 -2.12 2.39 -13.00
CA SER A 2 -1.22 1.33 -12.54
C SER A 2 -1.39 1.09 -11.04
N PHE A 3 -0.93 -0.07 -10.53
CA PHE A 3 -0.92 -0.32 -9.09
C PHE A 3 -0.07 0.72 -8.35
N GLN A 4 1.05 1.14 -8.94
CA GLN A 4 1.89 2.20 -8.40
C GLN A 4 1.12 3.51 -8.18
N ALA A 5 0.24 3.90 -9.11
CA ALA A 5 -0.56 5.11 -8.96
C ALA A 5 -1.50 5.06 -7.73
N TYR A 6 -1.98 3.86 -7.35
CA TYR A 6 -2.78 3.70 -6.13
C TYR A 6 -1.93 3.91 -4.87
N LEU A 7 -0.70 3.39 -4.86
CA LEU A 7 0.25 3.58 -3.76
C LEU A 7 0.62 5.05 -3.59
N ASP A 8 0.88 5.73 -4.70
CA ASP A 8 1.27 7.14 -4.74
C ASP A 8 0.16 8.05 -4.24
N ASN A 9 -1.08 7.76 -4.62
CA ASN A 9 -2.22 8.50 -4.14
C ASN A 9 -2.48 8.23 -2.66
N ALA A 10 -2.29 7.01 -2.18
CA ALA A 10 -2.39 6.70 -0.76
C ALA A 10 -1.38 7.52 0.06
N GLU A 11 -0.13 7.61 -0.41
CA GLU A 11 0.89 8.46 0.22
C GLU A 11 0.54 9.94 0.14
N LYS A 12 0.06 10.44 -1.01
CA LYS A 12 -0.38 11.85 -1.12
C LYS A 12 -1.53 12.19 -0.17
N GLN A 13 -2.43 11.25 0.09
CA GLN A 13 -3.57 11.45 0.97
C GLN A 13 -3.19 11.41 2.45
N THR A 14 -2.16 10.64 2.81
CA THR A 14 -1.85 10.31 4.21
C THR A 14 -0.51 10.87 4.70
N GLY A 15 0.38 11.22 3.79
CA GLY A 15 1.79 11.50 4.09
C GLY A 15 2.61 10.26 4.48
N ILE A 16 2.05 9.05 4.37
CA ILE A 16 2.69 7.80 4.80
C ILE A 16 3.12 7.00 3.58
N THR A 17 4.37 6.57 3.55
CA THR A 17 4.91 5.78 2.43
C THR A 17 4.32 4.36 2.42
N PRO A 18 4.25 3.71 1.25
CA PRO A 18 3.79 2.32 1.16
C PRO A 18 4.60 1.36 2.05
N ARG A 19 5.91 1.59 2.20
CA ARG A 19 6.75 0.81 3.13
C ARG A 19 6.33 1.02 4.58
N ALA A 20 6.07 2.25 5.00
CA ALA A 20 5.61 2.51 6.37
C ALA A 20 4.25 1.85 6.66
N PHE A 21 3.35 1.75 5.69
CA PHE A 21 2.11 0.98 5.86
C PHE A 21 2.35 -0.52 6.12
N LEU A 22 3.35 -1.11 5.48
CA LEU A 22 3.75 -2.50 5.74
C LEU A 22 4.21 -2.68 7.19
N ASP A 23 5.07 -1.76 7.66
CA ASP A 23 5.62 -1.81 9.01
C ASP A 23 4.54 -1.57 10.07
N LEU A 24 3.63 -0.60 9.84
CA LEU A 24 2.49 -0.32 10.71
C LEU A 24 1.52 -1.50 10.80
N ALA A 25 1.22 -2.12 9.66
CA ALA A 25 0.34 -3.29 9.63
C ALA A 25 0.98 -4.50 10.32
N ALA A 26 2.28 -4.70 10.15
CA ALA A 26 3.04 -5.74 10.84
C ALA A 26 3.06 -5.50 12.37
N ALA A 27 3.30 -4.27 12.81
CA ALA A 27 3.27 -3.90 14.22
C ALA A 27 1.89 -4.10 14.88
N LYS A 28 0.81 -3.88 14.12
CA LYS A 28 -0.57 -4.16 14.55
C LYS A 28 -1.00 -5.62 14.35
N ASN A 29 -0.11 -6.48 13.83
CA ASN A 29 -0.37 -7.88 13.48
C ASN A 29 -1.58 -8.07 12.55
N LEU A 30 -1.81 -7.12 11.64
CA LEU A 30 -2.91 -7.12 10.69
C LEU A 30 -2.60 -8.03 9.50
N THR A 31 -3.34 -9.12 9.37
CA THR A 31 -3.11 -10.14 8.33
C THR A 31 -4.32 -10.35 7.42
N LYS A 32 -5.51 -9.88 7.81
CA LYS A 32 -6.73 -10.06 7.01
C LYS A 32 -7.03 -8.81 6.17
N PRO A 33 -7.31 -8.97 4.87
CA PRO A 33 -7.61 -7.82 3.99
C PRO A 33 -8.74 -6.93 4.51
N GLY A 34 -9.82 -7.52 5.05
CA GLY A 34 -10.96 -6.75 5.56
C GLY A 34 -10.61 -5.88 6.77
N GLU A 35 -9.82 -6.40 7.70
CA GLU A 35 -9.36 -5.68 8.89
C GLU A 35 -8.41 -4.52 8.49
N ILE A 36 -7.52 -4.78 7.54
CA ILE A 36 -6.60 -3.77 7.02
C ILE A 36 -7.37 -2.64 6.31
N ILE A 37 -8.36 -2.98 5.48
CA ILE A 37 -9.17 -1.96 4.78
C ILE A 37 -9.95 -1.11 5.78
N ALA A 38 -10.53 -1.72 6.81
CA ALA A 38 -11.24 -0.97 7.86
C ALA A 38 -10.29 -0.01 8.57
N TRP A 39 -9.12 -0.50 9.03
CA TRP A 39 -8.09 0.32 9.66
C TRP A 39 -7.64 1.49 8.78
N LEU A 40 -7.35 1.26 7.50
CA LEU A 40 -6.93 2.32 6.57
C LEU A 40 -8.02 3.38 6.35
N LYS A 41 -9.29 2.97 6.36
CA LYS A 41 -10.40 3.92 6.24
C LYS A 41 -10.60 4.74 7.51
N GLU A 42 -10.47 4.11 8.68
CA GLU A 42 -10.73 4.73 9.98
C GLU A 42 -9.58 5.63 10.44
N GLU A 43 -8.34 5.15 10.38
CA GLU A 43 -7.17 5.89 10.88
C GLU A 43 -6.54 6.79 9.82
N HIS A 44 -6.66 6.43 8.53
CA HIS A 44 -5.95 7.11 7.45
C HIS A 44 -6.89 7.76 6.41
N THR A 45 -8.21 7.73 6.64
CA THR A 45 -9.24 8.33 5.76
C THR A 45 -9.08 7.92 4.29
N LEU A 46 -8.56 6.71 4.05
CA LEU A 46 -8.20 6.28 2.71
C LEU A 46 -9.45 5.84 1.94
N GLY A 47 -9.56 6.23 0.67
CA GLY A 47 -10.65 5.78 -0.20
C GLY A 47 -10.60 4.25 -0.42
N HIS A 48 -11.76 3.61 -0.62
CA HIS A 48 -11.87 2.14 -0.69
C HIS A 48 -10.92 1.49 -1.72
N GLY A 49 -10.74 2.09 -2.90
CA GLY A 49 -9.83 1.59 -3.92
C GLY A 49 -8.36 1.62 -3.50
N HIS A 50 -7.90 2.75 -2.94
CA HIS A 50 -6.54 2.87 -2.40
C HIS A 50 -6.34 1.92 -1.21
N ALA A 51 -7.36 1.77 -0.36
CA ALA A 51 -7.26 0.95 0.85
C ALA A 51 -7.11 -0.53 0.47
N THR A 52 -7.85 -0.95 -0.55
CA THR A 52 -7.73 -2.29 -1.12
C THR A 52 -6.34 -2.54 -1.72
N ALA A 53 -5.74 -1.55 -2.39
CA ALA A 53 -4.40 -1.68 -2.94
C ALA A 53 -3.35 -1.88 -1.83
N ILE A 54 -3.37 -1.05 -0.78
CA ILE A 54 -2.46 -1.19 0.37
C ILE A 54 -2.70 -2.50 1.11
N ALA A 55 -3.96 -2.91 1.32
CA ALA A 55 -4.26 -4.20 1.93
C ALA A 55 -3.74 -5.39 1.11
N ARG A 56 -3.80 -5.30 -0.22
CA ARG A 56 -3.23 -6.33 -1.10
C ARG A 56 -1.72 -6.36 -1.02
N LEU A 57 -1.07 -5.19 -0.95
CA LEU A 57 0.37 -5.07 -0.74
C LEU A 57 0.81 -5.72 0.58
N ILE A 58 0.09 -5.46 1.68
CA ILE A 58 0.38 -6.04 2.99
C ILE A 58 0.20 -7.56 3.00
N THR A 59 -0.88 -8.06 2.40
CA THR A 59 -1.24 -9.49 2.49
C THR A 59 -0.53 -10.38 1.48
N LYS A 60 -0.11 -9.83 0.33
CA LYS A 60 0.58 -10.59 -0.73
C LYS A 60 2.07 -10.30 -0.82
N GLY A 61 2.51 -9.18 -0.26
CA GLY A 61 3.90 -8.74 -0.34
C GLY A 61 4.22 -8.04 -1.67
N PRO A 62 5.32 -7.27 -1.68
CA PRO A 62 5.68 -6.43 -2.81
C PRO A 62 6.12 -7.20 -4.06
N GLU A 63 6.78 -8.35 -3.89
CA GLU A 63 7.25 -9.18 -5.00
C GLU A 63 6.07 -9.72 -5.83
N PHE A 64 5.06 -10.27 -5.17
CA PHE A 64 3.85 -10.76 -5.82
C PHE A 64 3.15 -9.65 -6.60
N ILE A 65 3.02 -8.46 -6.00
CA ILE A 65 2.37 -7.33 -6.66
C ILE A 65 3.17 -6.85 -7.86
N ALA A 66 4.50 -6.78 -7.77
CA ALA A 66 5.36 -6.40 -8.88
C ALA A 66 5.19 -7.36 -10.07
N GLU A 67 5.23 -8.67 -9.82
CA GLU A 67 5.03 -9.67 -10.87
C GLU A 67 3.70 -9.48 -11.62
N HIS A 68 2.61 -9.21 -10.89
CA HIS A 68 1.26 -9.15 -11.46
C HIS A 68 0.84 -7.78 -12.02
N HIS A 69 1.50 -6.69 -11.63
CA HIS A 69 1.05 -5.34 -11.96
C HIS A 69 2.09 -4.48 -12.68
N THR A 70 3.37 -4.85 -12.62
CA THR A 70 4.46 -4.10 -13.27
C THR A 70 5.27 -4.99 -14.22
N GLY A 71 4.84 -6.25 -14.44
CA GLY A 71 5.59 -7.21 -15.24
C GLY A 71 6.94 -7.58 -14.60
N GLY A 72 7.01 -7.54 -13.26
CA GLY A 72 8.24 -7.83 -12.51
C GLY A 72 9.13 -6.63 -12.22
N ALA A 73 8.79 -5.42 -12.69
CA ALA A 73 9.54 -4.22 -12.31
C ALA A 73 9.31 -3.86 -10.84
N ALA A 74 10.37 -3.46 -10.12
CA ALA A 74 10.27 -3.13 -8.70
C ALA A 74 9.24 -2.03 -8.43
N LEU A 75 8.42 -2.21 -7.38
CA LEU A 75 7.53 -1.17 -6.88
C LEU A 75 8.33 -0.14 -6.09
N HIS A 76 7.96 1.13 -6.23
CA HIS A 76 8.51 2.20 -5.40
C HIS A 76 7.70 2.29 -4.11
N LEU A 77 8.30 1.85 -3.01
CA LEU A 77 7.66 1.80 -1.69
C LEU A 77 8.24 2.81 -0.69
N ASP A 78 9.42 3.34 -0.97
CA ASP A 78 10.17 4.24 -0.07
C ASP A 78 9.68 5.69 -0.11
N GLY A 79 8.62 5.95 -0.86
CA GLY A 79 7.98 7.25 -0.96
C GLY A 79 8.15 7.92 -2.32
N LEU A 80 7.33 8.93 -2.58
CA LEU A 80 7.39 9.77 -3.78
C LEU A 80 8.67 10.59 -3.85
N ALA A 81 9.20 11.02 -2.70
CA ALA A 81 10.43 11.80 -2.60
C ALA A 81 11.70 10.98 -2.89
N ALA A 82 11.62 9.66 -2.79
CA ALA A 82 12.75 8.75 -3.02
C ALA A 82 12.89 8.34 -4.50
N ARG A 83 12.06 8.88 -5.39
CA ARG A 83 12.13 8.58 -6.83
C ARG A 83 13.13 9.49 -7.54
N PRO A 84 13.92 8.95 -8.49
CA PRO A 84 14.80 9.75 -9.34
C PRO A 84 14.01 10.65 -10.28
#